data_AF-A0A671VJC4-F1
#
_entry.id   AF-A0A671VJC4-F1
#
_cell.length_a   1.000
_cell.length_b   1.000
_cell.length_c   1.000
_cell.angle_alpha   90.00
_cell.angle_beta   90.00
_cell.angle_gamma   90.00
#
_symmetry.space_group_name_H-M   'P 1'
#
loop_
_entity.id
_entity.type
_entity.pdbx_description
1 polymer ?
#
loop_
_entity_poly.entity_id
_entity_poly.type
_entity_poly.pdbx_seq_one_letter_code
_entity_poly.pdbx_strand_id
1 'polypeptide(L)'
;MLSSVLPLVLQALGNPDLSVSSVSTLKKICRECKYDLPPYATNIVAVSQEVLIKQIHKTSQCMWLMQALGFLLSALPVEDILRNLHSLITPYIQQLEKLADETVLPLFQMVHIFASETDHFPPIKALFELVTSVTLSIFQQGPRDHPDIVDSFMQLQAQALKRKPDLFLSESLDVKAVFHCGVLSLKFPEAPTVKSTCLFFTELLPHCSDVPPVARVVQEDGKLLIQAVLEGIGGGATRSLMDQFAEVLFSLNKHCFSLLAVWLKEALQPPGFPSSRVTTEQKDNFSHQILRERVNKRRVKDIVKEFTLLCRGLHGTEYAAEY
;
A
#
# COMPACT_ATOMS: atom_id res chain seq x y z
N MET A 1 30.30 -29.13 18.60
CA MET A 1 29.24 -29.74 17.76
C MET A 1 28.89 -28.84 16.58
N LEU A 2 28.58 -27.55 16.79
CA LEU A 2 28.37 -26.59 15.69
C LEU A 2 29.56 -26.51 14.71
N SER A 3 30.78 -26.45 15.22
CA SER A 3 32.02 -26.41 14.43
C SER A 3 32.22 -27.59 13.47
N SER A 4 31.66 -28.77 13.79
CA SER A 4 31.78 -29.98 12.96
C SER A 4 30.60 -30.16 12.01
N VAL A 5 29.42 -29.68 12.38
CA VAL A 5 28.17 -29.86 11.60
C VAL A 5 27.95 -28.73 10.60
N LEU A 6 28.24 -27.49 10.99
CA LEU A 6 27.95 -26.31 10.17
C LEU A 6 28.68 -26.33 8.80
N PRO A 7 29.97 -26.71 8.69
CA PRO A 7 30.63 -26.80 7.39
C PRO A 7 29.95 -27.77 6.43
N LEU A 8 29.46 -28.92 6.92
CA LEU A 8 28.75 -29.91 6.12
C LEU A 8 27.41 -29.37 5.60
N VAL A 9 26.68 -28.65 6.46
CA VAL A 9 25.39 -28.03 6.08
C VAL A 9 25.61 -26.91 5.06
N LEU A 10 26.63 -26.07 5.24
CA LEU A 10 26.96 -25.00 4.30
C LEU A 10 27.44 -25.55 2.96
N GLN A 11 28.23 -26.62 2.94
CA GLN A 11 28.63 -27.30 1.71
C GLN A 11 27.41 -27.90 0.98
N ALA A 12 26.49 -28.53 1.71
CA ALA A 12 25.27 -29.10 1.16
C ALA A 12 24.29 -28.03 0.63
N LEU A 13 24.40 -26.78 1.08
CA LEU A 13 23.60 -25.66 0.60
C LEU A 13 23.85 -25.39 -0.89
N GLY A 14 25.07 -25.65 -1.38
CA GLY A 14 25.42 -25.52 -2.79
C GLY A 14 24.87 -26.61 -3.72
N ASN A 15 24.18 -27.63 -3.19
CA ASN A 15 23.65 -28.74 -3.96
C ASN A 15 22.12 -28.64 -4.13
N PRO A 16 21.57 -28.49 -5.35
CA PRO A 16 20.13 -28.35 -5.57
C PRO A 16 19.34 -29.59 -5.15
N ASP A 17 19.91 -30.80 -5.25
CA ASP A 17 19.24 -32.05 -4.86
C ASP A 17 19.03 -32.14 -3.34
N LEU A 18 19.84 -31.41 -2.57
CA LEU A 18 19.77 -31.37 -1.10
C LEU A 18 19.08 -30.10 -0.59
N SER A 19 18.51 -29.27 -1.47
CA SER A 19 17.93 -27.96 -1.17
C SER A 19 16.97 -27.96 0.04
N VAL A 20 16.00 -28.89 0.08
CA VAL A 20 15.02 -28.94 1.16
C VAL A 20 15.68 -29.31 2.50
N SER A 21 16.56 -30.31 2.49
CA SER A 21 17.18 -30.83 3.71
C SER A 21 18.25 -29.89 4.25
N SER A 22 19.10 -29.31 3.39
CA SER A 22 20.16 -28.38 3.79
C SER A 22 19.58 -27.07 4.33
N VAL A 23 18.63 -26.45 3.62
CA VAL A 23 18.03 -25.17 4.03
C VAL A 23 17.19 -25.31 5.30
N SER A 24 16.39 -26.38 5.43
CA SER A 24 15.60 -26.61 6.64
C SER A 24 16.48 -26.91 7.86
N THR A 25 17.60 -27.61 7.67
CA THR A 25 18.59 -27.87 8.73
C THR A 25 19.30 -26.59 9.13
N LEU A 26 19.75 -25.78 8.17
CA LEU A 26 20.36 -24.48 8.43
C LEU A 26 19.41 -23.56 9.21
N LYS A 27 18.13 -23.49 8.80
CA LYS A 27 17.10 -22.72 9.51
C LYS A 27 16.94 -23.17 10.96
N LYS A 28 16.91 -24.48 11.22
CA LYS A 28 16.83 -25.02 12.59
C LYS A 28 18.07 -24.64 13.41
N ILE A 29 19.26 -24.80 12.84
CA ILE A 29 20.52 -24.41 13.50
C ILE A 29 20.50 -22.91 13.83
N CYS A 30 20.14 -22.06 12.87
CA CYS A 30 20.04 -20.61 13.08
C CYS A 30 19.01 -20.24 14.14
N ARG A 31 17.88 -20.94 14.23
CA ARG A 31 16.85 -20.67 15.23
C ARG A 31 17.27 -21.06 16.64
N GLU A 32 17.79 -22.28 16.81
CA GLU A 32 18.06 -22.88 18.12
C GLU A 32 19.40 -22.43 18.70
N CYS A 33 20.40 -22.14 17.85
CA CYS A 33 21.77 -21.84 18.26
C CYS A 33 22.17 -20.38 18.02
N LYS A 34 21.21 -19.45 17.81
CA LYS A 34 21.50 -18.07 17.38
C LYS A 34 22.59 -17.34 18.19
N TYR A 35 22.67 -17.56 19.50
CA TYR A 35 23.64 -16.88 20.37
C TYR A 35 25.08 -17.46 20.26
N ASP A 36 25.23 -18.68 19.74
CA ASP A 36 26.54 -19.34 19.53
C ASP A 36 27.05 -19.18 18.08
N LEU A 37 26.22 -18.64 17.20
CA LEU A 37 26.52 -18.44 15.78
C LEU A 37 27.28 -17.17 15.38
N PRO A 38 27.45 -16.10 16.21
CA PRO A 38 28.19 -14.91 15.78
C PRO A 38 29.58 -15.18 15.17
N PRO A 39 30.42 -16.10 15.69
CA PRO A 39 31.72 -16.41 15.08
C PRO A 39 31.63 -16.98 13.66
N TYR A 40 30.48 -17.52 13.27
CA TYR A 40 30.26 -18.15 11.97
C TYR A 40 29.43 -17.27 11.02
N ALA A 41 28.91 -16.14 11.50
CA ALA A 41 27.91 -15.36 10.81
C ALA A 41 28.37 -14.89 9.42
N THR A 42 29.60 -14.38 9.31
CA THR A 42 30.18 -13.95 8.04
C THR A 42 30.21 -15.08 7.00
N ASN A 43 30.57 -16.30 7.42
CA ASN A 43 30.63 -17.45 6.53
C ASN A 43 29.23 -17.93 6.12
N ILE A 44 28.28 -17.97 7.07
CA ILE A 44 26.89 -18.36 6.77
C ILE A 44 26.26 -17.36 5.79
N VAL A 45 26.45 -16.06 6.02
CA VAL A 45 25.94 -14.99 5.14
C VAL A 45 26.56 -15.10 3.75
N ALA A 46 27.89 -15.25 3.65
CA ALA A 46 28.58 -15.35 2.37
C ALA A 46 28.11 -16.55 1.53
N VAL A 47 28.03 -17.74 2.13
CA VAL A 47 27.55 -18.94 1.44
C VAL A 47 26.07 -18.80 1.05
N SER A 48 25.25 -18.24 1.95
CA SER A 48 23.82 -18.02 1.67
C SER A 48 23.60 -17.03 0.51
N GLN A 49 24.40 -15.97 0.44
CA GLN A 49 24.38 -15.03 -0.68
C GLN A 49 24.76 -15.70 -1.99
N GLU A 50 25.83 -16.50 -1.97
CA GLU A 50 26.31 -17.18 -3.17
C GLU A 50 25.25 -18.13 -3.74
N VAL A 51 24.60 -18.94 -2.91
CA VAL A 51 23.56 -19.89 -3.37
C VAL A 51 22.29 -19.17 -3.86
N LEU A 52 21.98 -18.01 -3.27
CA LEU A 52 20.87 -17.16 -3.67
C LEU A 52 21.13 -16.49 -5.03
N ILE A 53 22.32 -15.94 -5.25
CA ILE A 53 22.72 -15.32 -6.53
C ILE A 53 22.75 -16.38 -7.64
N LYS A 54 23.25 -17.58 -7.34
CA LYS A 54 23.29 -18.72 -8.29
C LYS A 54 21.92 -19.38 -8.53
N GLN A 55 20.86 -18.92 -7.87
CA GLN A 55 19.50 -19.46 -7.97
C GLN A 55 19.43 -21.00 -7.78
N ILE A 56 20.18 -21.53 -6.81
CA ILE A 56 20.26 -22.98 -6.56
C ILE A 56 18.93 -23.53 -6.02
N HIS A 57 18.18 -22.72 -5.29
CA HIS A 57 16.98 -23.12 -4.56
C HIS A 57 15.69 -22.57 -5.19
N LYS A 58 14.57 -23.28 -5.00
CA LYS A 58 13.23 -22.77 -5.38
C LYS A 58 12.77 -21.71 -4.38
N THR A 59 11.80 -20.90 -4.79
CA THR A 59 11.26 -19.76 -4.03
C THR A 59 10.93 -20.09 -2.57
N SER A 60 10.28 -21.23 -2.30
CA SER A 60 9.92 -21.65 -0.94
C SER A 60 11.15 -21.87 -0.05
N GLN A 61 12.23 -22.45 -0.59
CA GLN A 61 13.48 -22.65 0.13
C GLN A 61 14.26 -21.35 0.28
N CYS A 62 14.25 -20.45 -0.72
CA CYS A 62 14.81 -19.10 -0.57
C CYS A 62 14.15 -18.36 0.61
N MET A 63 12.82 -18.46 0.76
CA MET A 63 12.12 -17.88 1.91
C MET A 63 12.57 -18.49 3.25
N TRP A 64 12.82 -19.80 3.30
CA TRP A 64 13.33 -20.47 4.50
C TRP A 64 14.78 -20.07 4.81
N LEU A 65 15.59 -19.85 3.78
CA LEU A 65 16.96 -19.38 3.91
C LEU A 65 16.98 -17.93 4.43
N MET A 66 16.10 -17.07 3.93
CA MET A 66 15.93 -15.71 4.47
C MET A 66 15.48 -15.71 5.93
N GLN A 67 14.62 -16.65 6.33
CA GLN A 67 14.27 -16.83 7.75
C GLN A 67 15.46 -17.32 8.59
N ALA A 68 16.29 -18.21 8.06
CA ALA A 68 17.51 -18.66 8.73
C ALA A 68 18.48 -17.50 8.96
N LEU A 69 18.68 -16.65 7.96
CA LEU A 69 19.49 -15.43 8.07
C LEU A 69 18.89 -14.44 9.06
N GLY A 70 17.56 -14.26 9.08
CA GLY A 70 16.90 -13.43 10.08
C GLY A 70 17.19 -13.86 11.53
N PHE A 71 17.12 -15.17 11.81
CA PHE A 71 17.49 -15.69 13.13
C PHE A 71 18.96 -15.47 13.47
N LEU A 72 19.87 -15.68 12.51
CA LEU A 72 21.30 -15.46 12.68
C LEU A 72 21.62 -14.00 13.01
N LEU A 73 21.10 -13.07 12.19
CA LEU A 73 21.38 -11.64 12.33
C LEU A 73 20.84 -11.09 13.65
N SER A 74 19.71 -11.61 14.15
CA SER A 74 19.09 -11.16 15.41
C SER A 74 19.97 -11.29 16.66
N ALA A 75 21.08 -12.03 16.58
CA ALA A 75 22.02 -12.24 17.68
C ALA A 75 23.37 -11.50 17.49
N LEU A 76 23.53 -10.69 16.43
CA LEU A 76 24.76 -9.94 16.15
C LEU A 76 24.72 -8.53 16.76
N PRO A 77 25.88 -7.88 16.96
CA PRO A 77 25.94 -6.44 17.22
C PRO A 77 25.28 -5.65 16.09
N VAL A 78 24.65 -4.52 16.43
CA VAL A 78 23.89 -3.69 15.48
C VAL A 78 24.71 -3.28 14.25
N GLU A 79 26.00 -2.95 14.43
CA GLU A 79 26.90 -2.59 13.33
C GLU A 79 27.06 -3.72 12.30
N ASP A 80 27.14 -4.97 12.78
CA ASP A 80 27.25 -6.16 11.93
C ASP A 80 25.92 -6.52 11.30
N ILE A 81 24.79 -6.30 11.99
CA ILE A 81 23.45 -6.47 11.40
C ILE A 81 23.32 -5.56 10.18
N LEU A 82 23.59 -4.26 10.34
CA LEU A 82 23.46 -3.29 9.26
C LEU A 82 24.38 -3.61 8.07
N ARG A 83 25.63 -4.00 8.34
CA ARG A 83 26.57 -4.39 7.29
C ARG A 83 26.10 -5.61 6.51
N ASN A 84 25.67 -6.67 7.22
CA ASN A 84 25.21 -7.90 6.59
C ASN A 84 23.87 -7.71 5.88
N LEU A 85 22.95 -6.93 6.45
CA LEU A 85 21.65 -6.63 5.86
C LEU A 85 21.81 -5.78 4.60
N HIS A 86 22.67 -4.76 4.62
CA HIS A 86 23.04 -4.02 3.41
C HIS A 86 23.59 -4.98 2.36
N SER A 87 24.59 -5.80 2.69
CA SER A 87 25.17 -6.75 1.75
C SER A 87 24.15 -7.76 1.18
N LEU A 88 23.21 -8.24 2.00
CA LEU A 88 22.16 -9.19 1.60
C LEU A 88 21.11 -8.55 0.71
N ILE A 89 20.71 -7.31 0.99
CA ILE A 89 19.55 -6.68 0.35
C ILE A 89 19.97 -5.82 -0.84
N THR A 90 21.15 -5.19 -0.85
CA THR A 90 21.64 -4.37 -1.98
C THR A 90 21.54 -5.06 -3.34
N PRO A 91 21.94 -6.33 -3.56
CA PRO A 91 21.81 -6.96 -4.89
C PRO A 91 20.33 -7.14 -5.28
N TYR A 92 19.44 -7.36 -4.31
CA TYR A 92 18.00 -7.39 -4.57
C TYR A 92 17.40 -6.02 -4.76
N ILE A 93 17.89 -4.97 -4.09
CA ILE A 93 17.50 -3.59 -4.36
C ILE A 93 17.96 -3.18 -5.75
N GLN A 94 19.18 -3.51 -6.16
CA GLN A 94 19.67 -3.24 -7.52
C GLN A 94 18.93 -4.05 -8.58
N GLN A 95 18.60 -5.31 -8.29
CA GLN A 95 17.71 -6.11 -9.13
C GLN A 95 16.29 -5.53 -9.12
N LEU A 96 15.80 -5.04 -7.99
CA LEU A 96 14.52 -4.37 -7.86
C LEU A 96 14.53 -2.99 -8.49
N GLU A 97 15.65 -2.30 -8.64
CA GLU A 97 15.78 -1.04 -9.35
C GLU A 97 15.75 -1.32 -10.86
N LYS A 98 16.45 -2.37 -11.31
CA LYS A 98 16.37 -2.88 -12.69
C LYS A 98 15.01 -3.49 -13.04
N LEU A 99 14.37 -4.14 -12.06
CA LEU A 99 13.01 -4.66 -12.15
C LEU A 99 12.00 -3.60 -11.70
N ALA A 100 12.37 -2.42 -11.23
CA ALA A 100 11.44 -1.32 -10.94
C ALA A 100 11.20 -0.48 -12.18
N ASP A 101 11.98 -0.71 -13.26
CA ASP A 101 11.43 -0.57 -14.60
C ASP A 101 10.22 -1.52 -14.82
N GLU A 102 9.95 -2.49 -13.93
CA GLU A 102 8.91 -3.52 -14.09
C GLU A 102 8.02 -3.94 -12.87
N THR A 103 8.20 -3.58 -11.56
CA THR A 103 7.20 -3.77 -10.44
C THR A 103 7.63 -3.41 -8.98
N VAL A 104 6.65 -3.07 -8.10
CA VAL A 104 6.76 -2.41 -6.76
C VAL A 104 6.50 -3.32 -5.52
N LEU A 105 6.22 -4.61 -5.70
CA LEU A 105 5.62 -5.52 -4.69
C LEU A 105 6.34 -5.73 -3.32
N PRO A 106 7.68 -5.66 -3.14
CA PRO A 106 8.31 -6.07 -1.88
C PRO A 106 8.19 -5.11 -0.69
N LEU A 107 7.90 -3.83 -0.91
CA LEU A 107 7.97 -2.82 0.16
C LEU A 107 6.83 -2.88 1.18
N PHE A 108 5.63 -3.30 0.75
CA PHE A 108 4.45 -3.36 1.62
C PHE A 108 4.72 -4.22 2.88
N GLN A 109 5.40 -5.35 2.71
CA GLN A 109 5.70 -6.27 3.80
C GLN A 109 6.72 -5.67 4.78
N MET A 110 7.68 -4.87 4.30
CA MET A 110 8.71 -4.26 5.13
C MET A 110 8.15 -3.15 6.04
N VAL A 111 7.29 -2.27 5.52
CA VAL A 111 6.62 -1.25 6.33
C VAL A 111 5.72 -1.89 7.40
N HIS A 112 5.07 -3.01 7.08
CA HIS A 112 4.25 -3.73 8.05
C HIS A 112 5.07 -4.27 9.24
N ILE A 113 6.28 -4.78 8.99
CA ILE A 113 7.09 -5.48 9.99
C ILE A 113 7.90 -4.49 10.84
N PHE A 114 8.47 -3.45 10.23
CA PHE A 114 9.53 -2.66 10.87
C PHE A 114 9.13 -1.22 11.23
N ALA A 115 7.88 -0.79 10.99
CA ALA A 115 7.43 0.57 11.31
C ALA A 115 7.54 0.95 12.80
N SER A 116 7.71 -0.01 13.69
CA SER A 116 7.73 0.19 15.15
C SER A 116 9.16 0.29 15.74
N GLU A 117 10.20 0.01 14.94
CA GLU A 117 11.59 -0.03 15.43
C GLU A 117 12.34 1.25 15.06
N THR A 118 12.81 2.00 16.06
CA THR A 118 13.44 3.32 15.88
C THR A 118 14.72 3.28 15.06
N ASP A 119 15.47 2.19 15.16
CA ASP A 119 16.81 2.07 14.57
C ASP A 119 16.76 1.65 13.08
N HIS A 120 15.67 1.00 12.66
CA HIS A 120 15.45 0.54 11.28
C HIS A 120 14.63 1.53 10.44
N PHE A 121 14.12 2.60 11.05
CA PHE A 121 13.28 3.57 10.36
C PHE A 121 14.01 4.36 9.25
N PRO A 122 15.26 4.86 9.42
CA PRO A 122 15.90 5.67 8.37
C PRO A 122 16.09 4.94 7.03
N PRO A 123 16.57 3.68 6.98
CA PRO A 123 16.65 2.93 5.72
C PRO A 123 15.28 2.66 5.08
N ILE A 124 14.25 2.37 5.88
CA ILE A 124 12.89 2.14 5.38
C ILE A 124 12.28 3.41 4.81
N LYS A 125 12.51 4.55 5.48
CA LYS A 125 12.11 5.87 5.00
C LYS A 125 12.76 6.17 3.65
N ALA A 126 14.07 5.98 3.52
CA ALA A 126 14.78 6.18 2.26
C ALA A 126 14.24 5.27 1.12
N LEU A 127 13.98 4.00 1.43
CA LEU A 127 13.43 3.05 0.46
C LEU A 127 11.99 3.43 0.05
N PHE A 128 11.15 3.84 1.01
CA PHE A 128 9.80 4.32 0.74
C PHE A 128 9.78 5.55 -0.16
N GLU A 129 10.69 6.51 0.08
CA GLU A 129 10.83 7.71 -0.74
C GLU A 129 11.29 7.38 -2.16
N LEU A 130 12.32 6.52 -2.30
CA LEU A 130 12.81 6.07 -3.60
C LEU A 130 11.71 5.40 -4.42
N VAL A 131 11.00 4.43 -3.83
CA VAL A 131 9.93 3.71 -4.52
C VAL A 131 8.76 4.62 -4.84
N THR A 132 8.43 5.57 -3.96
CA THR A 132 7.40 6.55 -4.27
C THR A 132 7.80 7.41 -5.46
N SER A 133 9.02 7.93 -5.48
CA SER A 133 9.54 8.73 -6.60
C SER A 133 9.53 7.96 -7.92
N VAL A 134 10.03 6.72 -7.92
CA VAL A 134 10.07 5.87 -9.12
C VAL A 134 8.65 5.55 -9.61
N THR A 135 7.75 5.17 -8.70
CA THR A 135 6.37 4.82 -9.07
C THR A 135 5.62 6.03 -9.65
N LEU A 136 5.82 7.22 -9.09
CA LEU A 136 5.23 8.45 -9.63
C LEU A 136 5.78 8.78 -11.03
N SER A 137 7.08 8.56 -11.27
CA SER A 137 7.67 8.73 -12.60
C SER A 137 7.07 7.76 -13.63
N ILE A 138 6.91 6.48 -13.28
CA ILE A 138 6.26 5.48 -14.14
C ILE A 138 4.81 5.88 -14.43
N PHE A 139 4.09 6.31 -13.39
CA PHE A 139 2.70 6.74 -13.51
C PHE A 139 2.55 7.96 -14.45
N GLN A 140 3.51 8.88 -14.48
CA GLN A 140 3.48 10.02 -15.41
C GLN A 140 3.67 9.63 -16.87
N GLN A 141 4.40 8.53 -17.15
CA GLN A 141 4.62 8.04 -18.51
C GLN A 141 3.37 7.35 -19.06
N GLY A 142 2.66 6.61 -18.20
CA GLY A 142 1.47 5.85 -18.57
C GLY A 142 0.67 5.43 -17.35
N PRO A 143 -0.30 6.25 -16.88
CA PRO A 143 -1.03 5.96 -15.64
C PRO A 143 -1.69 4.58 -15.62
N ARG A 144 -2.19 4.13 -16.77
CA ARG A 144 -2.96 2.90 -16.92
C ARG A 144 -2.16 1.72 -17.47
N ASP A 145 -0.86 1.91 -17.72
CA ASP A 145 -0.04 0.86 -18.34
C ASP A 145 0.28 -0.26 -17.33
N HIS A 146 0.29 0.07 -16.03
CA HIS A 146 0.63 -0.84 -14.93
C HIS A 146 -0.34 -0.75 -13.75
N PRO A 147 -1.62 -1.18 -13.90
CA PRO A 147 -2.65 -1.05 -12.85
C PRO A 147 -2.37 -1.87 -11.58
N ASP A 148 -1.57 -2.93 -11.68
CA ASP A 148 -1.07 -3.77 -10.58
C ASP A 148 -0.01 -3.07 -9.73
N ILE A 149 0.88 -2.31 -10.37
CA ILE A 149 1.83 -1.42 -9.70
C ILE A 149 1.08 -0.35 -8.93
N VAL A 150 0.07 0.28 -9.56
CA VAL A 150 -0.76 1.31 -8.92
C VAL A 150 -1.54 0.74 -7.73
N ASP A 151 -2.10 -0.46 -7.85
CA ASP A 151 -2.77 -1.15 -6.74
C ASP A 151 -1.81 -1.32 -5.54
N SER A 152 -0.65 -1.93 -5.78
CA SER A 152 0.38 -2.15 -4.76
C SER A 152 0.88 -0.85 -4.14
N PHE A 153 1.03 0.20 -4.97
CA PHE A 153 1.44 1.52 -4.54
C PHE A 153 0.40 2.16 -3.61
N MET A 154 -0.88 2.13 -3.95
CA MET A 154 -1.95 2.67 -3.09
C MET A 154 -2.01 1.92 -1.75
N GLN A 155 -1.79 0.60 -1.75
CA GLN A 155 -1.69 -0.18 -0.51
C GLN A 155 -0.48 0.22 0.34
N LEU A 156 0.69 0.45 -0.28
CA LEU A 156 1.89 0.93 0.41
C LEU A 156 1.63 2.29 1.07
N GLN A 157 1.04 3.25 0.34
CA GLN A 157 0.72 4.57 0.87
C GLN A 157 -0.28 4.50 2.02
N ALA A 158 -1.34 3.70 1.88
CA ALA A 158 -2.31 3.46 2.96
C ALA A 158 -1.66 2.87 4.21
N GLN A 159 -0.75 1.91 4.03
CA GLN A 159 -0.05 1.26 5.13
C GLN A 159 0.95 2.20 5.82
N ALA A 160 1.63 3.06 5.06
CA ALA A 160 2.51 4.09 5.57
C ALA A 160 1.73 5.07 6.47
N LEU A 161 0.58 5.58 6.02
CA LEU A 161 -0.29 6.44 6.82
C LEU A 161 -0.77 5.72 8.10
N LYS A 162 -1.26 4.49 7.96
CA LYS A 162 -1.80 3.73 9.10
C LYS A 162 -0.78 3.44 10.20
N ARG A 163 0.49 3.23 9.85
CA ARG A 163 1.53 2.79 10.80
C ARG A 163 2.50 3.87 11.20
N LYS A 164 2.88 4.74 10.26
CA LYS A 164 3.92 5.73 10.44
C LYS A 164 3.64 6.98 9.59
N PRO A 165 2.65 7.80 10.00
CA PRO A 165 2.28 9.04 9.30
C PRO A 165 3.46 9.99 9.09
N ASP A 166 4.48 9.92 9.95
CA ASP A 166 5.72 10.70 9.86
C ASP A 166 6.44 10.56 8.50
N LEU A 167 6.20 9.47 7.75
CA LEU A 167 6.71 9.32 6.38
C LEU A 167 6.19 10.42 5.46
N PHE A 168 4.96 10.92 5.69
CA PHE A 168 4.35 12.02 4.95
C PHE A 168 4.82 13.41 5.40
N LEU A 169 5.69 13.50 6.41
CA LEU A 169 6.38 14.74 6.80
C LEU A 169 7.71 14.92 6.06
N SER A 170 8.14 13.93 5.27
CA SER A 170 9.41 14.04 4.56
C SER A 170 9.37 15.07 3.44
N GLU A 171 10.39 15.93 3.36
CA GLU A 171 10.51 16.95 2.32
C GLU A 171 10.78 16.37 0.93
N SER A 172 11.33 15.15 0.86
CA SER A 172 11.57 14.40 -0.39
C SER A 172 10.30 13.73 -0.93
N LEU A 173 9.21 13.67 -0.15
CA LEU A 173 7.96 13.07 -0.58
C LEU A 173 7.05 14.13 -1.21
N ASP A 174 6.75 13.98 -2.50
CA ASP A 174 5.74 14.80 -3.18
C ASP A 174 4.32 14.31 -2.85
N VAL A 175 3.80 14.77 -1.70
CA VAL A 175 2.44 14.45 -1.23
C VAL A 175 1.36 14.88 -2.23
N LYS A 176 1.59 15.94 -3.00
CA LYS A 176 0.63 16.44 -4.01
C LYS A 176 0.55 15.49 -5.19
N ALA A 177 1.69 15.02 -5.71
CA ALA A 177 1.73 14.01 -6.75
C ALA A 177 1.11 12.67 -6.30
N VAL A 178 1.35 12.23 -5.06
CA VAL A 178 0.69 11.03 -4.49
C VAL A 178 -0.83 11.20 -4.45
N PHE A 179 -1.32 12.36 -3.99
CA PHE A 179 -2.76 12.65 -3.97
C PHE A 179 -3.38 12.62 -5.37
N HIS A 180 -2.74 13.29 -6.34
CA HIS A 180 -3.21 13.34 -7.74
C HIS A 180 -3.20 11.96 -8.39
N CYS A 181 -2.17 11.15 -8.13
CA CYS A 181 -2.12 9.75 -8.54
C CYS A 181 -3.36 9.00 -8.00
N GLY A 182 -3.66 9.11 -6.71
CA GLY A 182 -4.86 8.52 -6.11
C GLY A 182 -6.16 9.00 -6.77
N VAL A 183 -6.32 10.29 -7.03
CA VAL A 183 -7.55 10.83 -7.67
C VAL A 183 -7.75 10.23 -9.06
N LEU A 184 -6.67 10.08 -9.84
CA LEU A 184 -6.73 9.47 -11.16
C LEU A 184 -7.01 7.96 -11.08
N SER A 185 -6.42 7.26 -10.12
CA SER A 185 -6.61 5.82 -9.88
C SER A 185 -8.04 5.44 -9.52
N LEU A 186 -8.85 6.35 -8.96
CA LEU A 186 -10.28 6.12 -8.75
C LEU A 186 -11.08 5.91 -10.06
N LYS A 187 -10.54 6.37 -11.19
CA LYS A 187 -11.16 6.27 -12.52
C LYS A 187 -10.66 5.06 -13.33
N PHE A 188 -9.96 4.13 -12.68
CA PHE A 188 -9.43 2.94 -13.35
C PHE A 188 -10.53 1.88 -13.48
N PRO A 189 -10.53 1.08 -14.56
CA PRO A 189 -11.49 0.00 -14.74
C PRO A 189 -11.27 -1.16 -13.75
N GLU A 190 -10.04 -1.33 -13.25
CA GLU A 190 -9.67 -2.42 -12.34
C GLU A 190 -10.22 -2.21 -10.92
N ALA A 191 -11.18 -3.05 -10.53
CA ALA A 191 -11.77 -2.99 -9.19
C ALA A 191 -10.74 -3.11 -8.04
N PRO A 192 -9.70 -3.96 -8.10
CA PRO A 192 -8.67 -4.01 -7.05
C PRO A 192 -7.97 -2.67 -6.84
N THR A 193 -7.51 -2.03 -7.93
CA THR A 193 -6.84 -0.73 -7.90
C THR A 193 -7.73 0.35 -7.30
N VAL A 194 -9.00 0.41 -7.68
CA VAL A 194 -9.96 1.38 -7.11
C VAL A 194 -10.21 1.11 -5.62
N LYS A 195 -10.32 -0.15 -5.20
CA LYS A 195 -10.48 -0.52 -3.77
C LYS A 195 -9.29 -0.04 -2.93
N SER A 196 -8.07 -0.29 -3.38
CA SER A 196 -6.85 0.13 -2.68
C SER A 196 -6.70 1.65 -2.67
N THR A 197 -7.12 2.32 -3.73
CA THR A 197 -7.17 3.78 -3.80
C THR A 197 -8.17 4.37 -2.79
N CYS A 198 -9.37 3.79 -2.68
CA CYS A 198 -10.34 4.19 -1.65
C CYS A 198 -9.81 3.95 -0.23
N LEU A 199 -9.08 2.85 -0.03
CA LEU A 199 -8.41 2.57 1.24
C LEU A 199 -7.35 3.63 1.56
N PHE A 200 -6.51 4.00 0.60
CA PHE A 200 -5.53 5.09 0.73
C PHE A 200 -6.20 6.38 1.20
N PHE A 201 -7.27 6.85 0.54
CA PHE A 201 -7.96 8.07 0.98
C PHE A 201 -8.62 7.92 2.36
N THR A 202 -9.14 6.73 2.68
CA THR A 202 -9.74 6.46 3.99
C THR A 202 -8.70 6.54 5.12
N GLU A 203 -7.45 6.13 4.86
CA GLU A 203 -6.33 6.25 5.81
C GLU A 203 -5.68 7.63 5.77
N LEU A 204 -5.73 8.37 4.64
CA LEU A 204 -5.13 9.71 4.48
C LEU A 204 -5.92 10.79 5.22
N LEU A 205 -7.23 10.83 5.05
CA LEU A 205 -8.09 11.92 5.52
C LEU A 205 -8.08 12.12 7.06
N PRO A 206 -7.99 11.07 7.90
CA PRO A 206 -7.78 11.23 9.32
C PRO A 206 -6.55 12.06 9.69
N HIS A 207 -5.53 12.11 8.82
CA HIS A 207 -4.27 12.79 9.08
C HIS A 207 -4.24 14.29 8.73
N CYS A 208 -5.38 14.87 8.37
CA CYS A 208 -5.47 16.31 8.10
C CYS A 208 -5.21 17.17 9.34
N SER A 209 -5.31 16.63 10.56
CA SER A 209 -5.09 17.36 11.81
C SER A 209 -3.64 17.36 12.30
N ASP A 210 -2.86 16.35 11.93
CA ASP A 210 -1.54 16.02 12.50
C ASP A 210 -0.41 15.97 11.45
N VAL A 211 -0.74 15.89 10.15
CA VAL A 211 0.26 15.89 9.07
C VAL A 211 0.04 17.11 8.15
N PRO A 212 0.78 18.23 8.34
CA PRO A 212 0.55 19.47 7.60
C PRO A 212 0.63 19.38 6.07
N PRO A 213 1.54 18.58 5.45
CA PRO A 213 1.50 18.34 4.00
C PRO A 213 0.18 17.73 3.51
N VAL A 214 -0.40 16.81 4.28
CA VAL A 214 -1.70 16.19 3.97
C VAL A 214 -2.83 17.20 4.08
N ALA A 215 -2.83 18.01 5.15
CA ALA A 215 -3.82 19.07 5.33
C ALA A 215 -3.83 20.06 4.16
N ARG A 216 -2.64 20.50 3.71
CA ARG A 216 -2.48 21.42 2.59
C ARG A 216 -3.03 20.85 1.29
N VAL A 217 -2.64 19.63 0.91
CA VAL A 217 -3.13 19.05 -0.35
C VAL A 217 -4.64 18.81 -0.32
N VAL A 218 -5.20 18.39 0.82
CA VAL A 218 -6.65 18.19 0.94
C VAL A 218 -7.39 19.52 0.84
N GLN A 219 -6.86 20.59 1.43
CA GLN A 219 -7.46 21.92 1.32
C GLN A 219 -7.41 22.49 -0.11
N GLU A 220 -6.29 22.31 -0.81
CA GLU A 220 -6.10 22.83 -2.17
C GLU A 220 -6.86 22.00 -3.23
N ASP A 221 -6.72 20.68 -3.17
CA ASP A 221 -7.10 19.76 -4.25
C ASP A 221 -8.23 18.79 -3.85
N GLY A 222 -8.75 18.86 -2.62
CA GLY A 222 -9.79 17.94 -2.12
C GLY A 222 -11.10 17.97 -2.90
N LYS A 223 -11.40 19.06 -3.61
CA LYS A 223 -12.53 19.13 -4.54
C LYS A 223 -12.40 18.12 -5.70
N LEU A 224 -11.18 17.86 -6.19
CA LEU A 224 -10.93 16.87 -7.24
C LEU A 224 -11.28 15.46 -6.76
N LEU A 225 -10.99 15.15 -5.50
CA LEU A 225 -11.36 13.88 -4.88
C LEU A 225 -12.89 13.72 -4.84
N ILE A 226 -13.63 14.74 -4.37
CA ILE A 226 -15.09 14.70 -4.36
C ILE A 226 -15.68 14.52 -5.76
N GLN A 227 -15.14 15.21 -6.76
CA GLN A 227 -15.59 15.06 -8.14
C GLN A 227 -15.37 13.61 -8.64
N ALA A 228 -14.17 13.04 -8.43
CA ALA A 228 -13.89 11.66 -8.83
C ALA A 228 -14.79 10.64 -8.10
N VAL A 229 -15.05 10.84 -6.80
CA VAL A 229 -15.97 10.00 -6.03
C VAL A 229 -17.39 10.08 -6.56
N LEU A 230 -17.90 11.29 -6.84
CA LEU A 230 -19.23 11.50 -7.39
C LEU A 230 -19.37 10.95 -8.81
N GLU A 231 -18.34 11.05 -9.66
CA GLU A 231 -18.31 10.40 -10.98
C GLU A 231 -18.40 8.88 -10.86
N GLY A 232 -17.64 8.29 -9.93
CA GLY A 232 -17.69 6.85 -9.64
C GLY A 232 -19.10 6.41 -9.23
N ILE A 233 -19.72 7.13 -8.30
CA ILE A 233 -21.10 6.89 -7.83
C ILE A 233 -22.13 7.12 -8.94
N GLY A 234 -21.94 8.14 -9.77
CA GLY A 234 -22.82 8.54 -10.86
C GLY A 234 -22.93 7.53 -12.00
N GLY A 235 -21.98 6.60 -12.09
CA GLY A 235 -21.98 5.59 -13.15
C GLY A 235 -20.60 5.13 -13.57
N GLY A 236 -19.55 5.92 -13.28
CA GLY A 236 -18.19 5.72 -13.79
C GLY A 236 -17.47 4.50 -13.22
N ALA A 237 -17.87 4.02 -12.04
CA ALA A 237 -17.33 2.81 -11.43
C ALA A 237 -18.35 1.67 -11.44
N THR A 238 -17.92 0.44 -11.15
CA THR A 238 -18.83 -0.70 -10.99
C THR A 238 -19.62 -0.60 -9.68
N ARG A 239 -20.84 -1.15 -9.66
CA ARG A 239 -21.74 -1.10 -8.49
C ARG A 239 -21.17 -1.80 -7.24
N SER A 240 -20.27 -2.76 -7.42
CA SER A 240 -19.61 -3.48 -6.33
C SER A 240 -18.62 -2.62 -5.53
N LEU A 241 -18.26 -1.43 -6.04
CA LEU A 241 -17.32 -0.49 -5.41
C LEU A 241 -18.01 0.61 -4.59
N MET A 242 -19.34 0.67 -4.60
CA MET A 242 -20.09 1.77 -3.95
C MET A 242 -19.85 1.84 -2.44
N ASP A 243 -19.68 0.68 -1.81
CA ASP A 243 -19.29 0.58 -0.41
C ASP A 243 -17.98 1.32 -0.13
N GLN A 244 -16.99 1.19 -1.02
CA GLN A 244 -15.67 1.82 -0.90
C GLN A 244 -15.74 3.34 -1.11
N PHE A 245 -16.47 3.81 -2.13
CA PHE A 245 -16.71 5.24 -2.32
C PHE A 245 -17.45 5.86 -1.13
N ALA A 246 -18.41 5.14 -0.55
CA ALA A 246 -19.10 5.57 0.66
C ALA A 246 -18.16 5.69 1.88
N GLU A 247 -17.12 4.85 1.98
CA GLU A 247 -16.13 4.99 3.05
C GLU A 247 -15.30 6.26 2.92
N VAL A 248 -14.95 6.66 1.69
CA VAL A 248 -14.26 7.93 1.42
C VAL A 248 -15.15 9.11 1.79
N LEU A 249 -16.44 9.10 1.39
CA LEU A 249 -17.39 10.15 1.77
C LEU A 249 -17.58 10.24 3.29
N PHE A 250 -17.68 9.09 3.96
CA PHE A 250 -17.77 9.04 5.42
C PHE A 250 -16.51 9.62 6.08
N SER A 251 -15.33 9.29 5.58
CA SER A 251 -14.06 9.81 6.10
C SER A 251 -13.95 11.33 5.90
N LEU A 252 -14.35 11.84 4.73
CA LEU A 252 -14.46 13.28 4.47
C LEU A 252 -15.45 13.97 5.40
N ASN A 253 -16.61 13.36 5.65
CA ASN A 253 -17.61 13.93 6.56
C ASN A 253 -17.05 14.04 7.98
N LYS A 254 -16.37 13.00 8.45
CA LYS A 254 -15.83 12.93 9.81
C LYS A 254 -14.65 13.88 10.03
N HIS A 255 -13.74 14.00 9.06
CA HIS A 255 -12.46 14.69 9.25
C HIS A 255 -12.38 16.06 8.55
N CYS A 256 -13.18 16.30 7.51
CA CYS A 256 -13.12 17.48 6.66
C CYS A 256 -14.52 18.13 6.46
N PHE A 257 -15.40 18.08 7.47
CA PHE A 257 -16.82 18.44 7.35
C PHE A 257 -17.07 19.81 6.69
N SER A 258 -16.36 20.86 7.13
CA SER A 258 -16.55 22.22 6.63
C SER A 258 -16.25 22.34 5.15
N LEU A 259 -15.16 21.70 4.71
CA LEU A 259 -14.75 21.64 3.31
C LEU A 259 -15.72 20.78 2.49
N LEU A 260 -16.12 19.61 3.02
CA LEU A 260 -17.09 18.71 2.37
C LEU A 260 -18.41 19.43 2.06
N ALA A 261 -18.93 20.23 2.99
CA ALA A 261 -20.18 20.96 2.80
C ALA A 261 -20.12 21.94 1.63
N VAL A 262 -18.98 22.61 1.45
CA VAL A 262 -18.74 23.51 0.32
C VAL A 262 -18.58 22.71 -0.97
N TRP A 263 -17.72 21.69 -0.96
CA TRP A 263 -17.40 20.91 -2.16
C TRP A 263 -18.59 20.13 -2.70
N LEU A 264 -19.43 19.51 -1.86
CA LEU A 264 -20.63 18.81 -2.32
C LEU A 264 -21.60 19.75 -3.01
N LYS A 265 -21.82 20.95 -2.44
CA LYS A 265 -22.70 21.95 -3.02
C LYS A 265 -22.19 22.42 -4.39
N GLU A 266 -20.90 22.75 -4.48
CA GLU A 266 -20.29 23.21 -5.73
C GLU A 266 -20.20 22.11 -6.79
N ALA A 267 -19.85 20.88 -6.41
CA ALA A 267 -19.65 19.77 -7.35
C ALA A 267 -20.98 19.28 -7.95
N LEU A 268 -22.09 19.36 -7.21
CA LEU A 268 -23.41 18.93 -7.70
C LEU A 268 -24.18 20.02 -8.47
N GLN A 269 -23.73 21.27 -8.40
CA GLN A 269 -24.36 22.42 -9.07
C GLN A 269 -24.47 22.26 -10.61
N PRO A 270 -23.45 21.74 -11.33
CA PRO A 270 -23.54 21.60 -12.79
C PRO A 270 -24.70 20.68 -13.22
N PRO A 271 -25.50 21.07 -14.22
CA PRO A 271 -26.54 20.21 -14.76
C PRO A 271 -25.91 18.95 -15.41
N GLY A 272 -26.58 17.80 -15.28
CA GLY A 272 -26.11 16.54 -15.85
C GLY A 272 -24.99 15.83 -15.07
N PHE A 273 -24.45 16.44 -14.03
CA PHE A 273 -23.48 15.80 -13.12
C PHE A 273 -24.15 15.43 -11.79
N PRO A 274 -23.92 14.26 -11.18
CA PRO A 274 -23.05 13.17 -11.64
C PRO A 274 -23.72 12.23 -12.66
N SER A 275 -25.01 12.44 -12.95
CA SER A 275 -25.75 11.78 -14.03
C SER A 275 -26.82 12.73 -14.57
N SER A 276 -27.18 12.58 -15.85
CA SER A 276 -28.31 13.28 -16.47
C SER A 276 -29.67 12.80 -15.99
N ARG A 277 -29.71 11.69 -15.24
CA ARG A 277 -30.95 11.05 -14.74
C ARG A 277 -31.39 11.56 -13.38
N VAL A 278 -30.55 12.30 -12.67
CA VAL A 278 -30.88 12.82 -11.34
C VAL A 278 -31.34 14.27 -11.39
N THR A 279 -32.42 14.58 -10.67
CA THR A 279 -32.97 15.93 -10.55
C THR A 279 -32.19 16.77 -9.54
N THR A 280 -32.36 18.09 -9.59
CA THR A 280 -31.76 19.01 -8.59
C THR A 280 -32.19 18.66 -7.17
N GLU A 281 -33.47 18.34 -6.96
CA GLU A 281 -33.99 17.92 -5.66
C GLU A 281 -33.33 16.63 -5.14
N GLN A 282 -33.11 15.65 -6.01
CA GLN A 282 -32.43 14.40 -5.64
C GLN A 282 -30.96 14.65 -5.25
N LYS A 283 -30.28 15.57 -5.95
CA LYS A 283 -28.91 15.99 -5.60
C LYS A 283 -28.87 16.69 -4.24
N ASP A 284 -29.79 17.62 -4.00
CA ASP A 284 -29.88 18.37 -2.75
C ASP A 284 -30.18 17.43 -1.57
N ASN A 285 -31.11 16.49 -1.76
CA ASN A 285 -31.43 15.48 -0.76
C ASN A 285 -30.23 14.57 -0.46
N PHE A 286 -29.52 14.08 -1.50
CA PHE A 286 -28.30 13.30 -1.30
C PHE A 286 -27.24 14.08 -0.51
N SER A 287 -26.96 15.33 -0.91
CA SER A 287 -26.01 16.20 -0.20
C SER A 287 -26.40 16.40 1.27
N HIS A 288 -27.67 16.68 1.54
CA HIS A 288 -28.19 16.86 2.90
C HIS A 288 -28.07 15.59 3.74
N GLN A 289 -28.41 14.42 3.18
CA GLN A 289 -28.28 13.13 3.87
C GLN A 289 -26.81 12.79 4.20
N ILE A 290 -25.89 12.99 3.25
CA ILE A 290 -24.45 12.78 3.48
C ILE A 290 -23.92 13.72 4.56
N LEU A 291 -24.28 15.00 4.55
CA LEU A 291 -23.80 15.98 5.54
C LEU A 291 -24.36 15.75 6.95
N ARG A 292 -25.58 15.22 7.05
CA ARG A 292 -26.21 14.91 8.32
C ARG A 292 -25.60 13.67 8.99
N GLU A 293 -25.21 12.67 8.20
CA GLU A 293 -24.78 11.39 8.73
C GLU A 293 -23.28 11.37 9.06
N ARG A 294 -22.96 11.77 10.29
CA ARG A 294 -21.57 11.96 10.76
C ARG A 294 -20.95 10.77 11.47
N VAL A 295 -21.77 9.78 11.86
CA VAL A 295 -21.33 8.69 12.74
C VAL A 295 -21.67 7.31 12.21
N ASN A 296 -22.81 7.16 11.51
CA ASN A 296 -23.26 5.87 11.03
C ASN A 296 -22.75 5.57 9.62
N LYS A 297 -21.57 4.94 9.55
CA LYS A 297 -20.95 4.50 8.30
C LYS A 297 -21.88 3.60 7.45
N ARG A 298 -22.68 2.74 8.09
CA ARG A 298 -23.64 1.87 7.40
C ARG A 298 -24.71 2.68 6.69
N ARG A 299 -25.24 3.71 7.35
CA ARG A 299 -26.24 4.60 6.75
C ARG A 299 -25.67 5.37 5.55
N VAL A 300 -24.41 5.82 5.61
CA VAL A 300 -23.75 6.45 4.44
C VAL A 300 -23.67 5.49 3.25
N LYS A 301 -23.36 4.21 3.49
CA LYS A 301 -23.37 3.18 2.43
C LYS A 301 -24.74 3.02 1.80
N ASP A 302 -25.80 2.96 2.62
CA ASP A 302 -27.17 2.83 2.13
C ASP A 302 -27.57 4.04 1.26
N ILE A 303 -27.23 5.26 1.70
CA ILE A 303 -27.48 6.51 0.95
C ILE A 303 -26.77 6.48 -0.41
N VAL A 304 -25.50 6.07 -0.45
CA VAL A 304 -24.72 5.98 -1.69
C VAL A 304 -25.28 4.91 -2.63
N LYS A 305 -25.67 3.74 -2.10
CA LYS A 305 -26.32 2.66 -2.88
C LYS A 305 -27.62 3.14 -3.51
N GLU A 306 -28.47 3.82 -2.76
CA GLU A 306 -29.72 4.38 -3.27
C GLU A 306 -29.47 5.44 -4.35
N PHE A 307 -28.52 6.35 -4.11
CA PHE A 307 -28.21 7.43 -5.05
C PHE A 307 -27.59 6.92 -6.36
N THR A 308 -26.72 5.89 -6.33
CA THR A 308 -26.20 5.30 -7.57
C THR A 308 -27.30 4.62 -8.39
N LEU A 309 -28.32 4.04 -7.75
CA LEU A 309 -29.46 3.45 -8.45
C LEU A 309 -30.27 4.52 -9.19
N LEU A 310 -30.46 5.69 -8.58
CA LEU A 310 -31.07 6.84 -9.26
C LEU A 310 -30.22 7.31 -10.44
N CYS A 311 -28.91 7.48 -10.24
CA CYS A 311 -27.97 7.88 -11.29
C CYS A 311 -27.97 6.93 -12.49
N ARG A 312 -28.16 5.63 -12.25
CA ARG A 312 -28.20 4.58 -13.28
C ARG A 312 -29.61 4.28 -13.78
N GLY A 313 -30.66 4.92 -13.25
CA GLY A 313 -32.06 4.64 -13.63
C GLY A 313 -32.53 3.22 -13.27
N LEU A 314 -31.97 2.64 -12.21
CA LEU A 314 -32.30 1.28 -11.72
C LEU A 314 -33.18 1.31 -10.46
N HIS A 315 -33.49 2.49 -9.94
CA HIS A 315 -34.33 2.64 -8.75
C HIS A 315 -35.74 2.09 -9.01
N GLY A 316 -36.24 1.22 -8.12
CA GLY A 316 -37.55 0.56 -8.28
C GLY A 316 -37.59 -0.61 -9.27
N THR A 317 -36.45 -1.05 -9.80
CA THR A 317 -36.33 -2.24 -10.67
C THR A 317 -35.91 -3.48 -9.88
N GLU A 318 -36.10 -4.69 -10.42
CA GLU A 318 -35.64 -5.94 -9.79
C GLU A 318 -34.12 -5.93 -9.50
N TYR A 319 -33.34 -5.24 -10.32
CA TYR A 319 -31.89 -5.05 -10.14
C TYR A 319 -31.50 -4.17 -8.94
N ALA A 320 -32.47 -3.47 -8.33
CA ALA A 320 -32.27 -2.77 -7.06
C ALA A 320 -32.17 -3.75 -5.87
N ALA A 321 -32.70 -4.97 -5.99
CA ALA A 321 -32.68 -5.99 -4.95
C ALA A 321 -31.34 -6.74 -4.83
N GLU A 322 -30.45 -6.65 -5.82
CA GLU A 322 -29.15 -7.33 -5.85
C GLU A 322 -28.03 -6.59 -5.07
N TYR A 323 -28.33 -5.98 -3.92
CA TYR A 323 -27.38 -5.15 -3.14
C TYR A 323 -27.09 -5.60 -1.71
#